data_AF-A0A0K6IGT2-F1
#
_entry.id   AF-A0A0K6IGT2-F1
#
_cell.length_a   1.000
_cell.length_b   1.000
_cell.length_c   1.000
_cell.angle_alpha   90.00
_cell.angle_beta   90.00
_cell.angle_gamma   90.00
#
_symmetry.space_group_name_H-M   'P 1'
#
loop_
_entity.id
_entity.type
_entity.pdbx_description
1 polymer ?
#
loop_
_entity_poly.entity_id
_entity_poly.type
_entity_poly.pdbx_seq_one_letter_code
_entity_poly.pdbx_strand_id
1 'polypeptide(L)'
;MARKSLVRDNSYYDTLIQYYLNGIDLPAQPQALILPASNGESVGLGVEALPATASICSCHNVTKQSIADAVAAGAMSVGDVKSATKAATGCGGCAALLKKVVDNELTALGIEVSTDICEHFPHTRQDLYTIVKVEGIRTYSELLHKHGKGHGCEICKPAVGSILASVWNDYVLAKEHIGLQDTNDRFLANMQKDGTYSVVPRIPGGEITPDKLIVIGQVAKDYNLYTKITGGQRIDLFGATLPQLPEIWKRLIDAGFETGQAYGKSVRTVKSCVGSTWCRFGVNDSVGMAIKIENRYKGLRSPHKLKFAVSGCTRECAEAQSKDIGVIATEGGWNLYVCGNGGMKPRHADLFATDLDDETLLKYIDRVLMFYVKTADRLQRTSVWMDSLEGGLEYLKEVVISDSLAICEELEEQMDHVVGTFQCEWKTTVNDEKALKTFRQFVNHDGQDENVVFVEERNQIRPATDEEKVTLIAKAG
;
A
#
# COMPACT_ATOMS: atom_id res chain seq x y z
N MET A 1 -10.61 -7.38 40.15
CA MET A 1 -9.57 -7.27 39.10
C MET A 1 -10.09 -7.78 37.74
N ALA A 2 -11.34 -7.47 37.37
CA ALA A 2 -11.99 -7.95 36.13
C ALA A 2 -12.92 -6.85 35.55
N ARG A 3 -12.35 -5.69 35.22
CA ARG A 3 -13.06 -4.56 34.57
C ARG A 3 -12.20 -3.86 33.50
N LYS A 4 -11.29 -4.59 32.85
CA LYS A 4 -10.51 -4.12 31.69
C LYS A 4 -10.35 -5.25 30.66
N SER A 5 -11.42 -5.53 29.94
CA SER A 5 -11.44 -6.23 28.64
C SER A 5 -12.69 -5.69 27.93
N LEU A 6 -12.65 -4.43 27.48
CA LEU A 6 -12.33 -3.99 26.11
C LEU A 6 -13.25 -4.60 25.05
N VAL A 7 -14.39 -3.92 24.86
CA VAL A 7 -15.41 -4.03 23.81
C VAL A 7 -14.86 -3.65 22.41
N ARG A 8 -13.57 -3.87 22.11
CA ARG A 8 -12.94 -3.35 20.88
C ARG A 8 -11.92 -4.24 20.18
N ASP A 9 -11.46 -5.33 20.80
CA ASP A 9 -10.56 -6.27 20.14
C ASP A 9 -11.33 -7.52 19.71
N ASN A 10 -11.57 -7.66 18.41
CA ASN A 10 -12.21 -8.83 17.82
C ASN A 10 -11.20 -9.76 17.13
N SER A 11 -9.89 -9.55 17.30
CA SER A 11 -8.87 -10.39 16.66
C SER A 11 -8.99 -11.86 17.08
N TYR A 12 -9.44 -12.10 18.30
CA TYR A 12 -9.71 -13.43 18.85
C TYR A 12 -11.06 -14.02 18.42
N TYR A 13 -11.98 -13.20 17.88
CA TYR A 13 -13.35 -13.63 17.58
C TYR A 13 -13.38 -14.79 16.59
N ASP A 14 -12.61 -14.68 15.49
CA ASP A 14 -12.56 -15.70 14.46
C ASP A 14 -11.99 -17.03 14.98
N THR A 15 -11.06 -17.01 15.94
CA THR A 15 -10.55 -18.23 16.59
C THR A 15 -11.57 -18.80 17.59
N LEU A 16 -12.13 -17.96 18.47
CA LEU A 16 -13.09 -18.37 19.50
C LEU A 16 -14.39 -18.91 18.89
N ILE A 17 -14.85 -18.32 17.78
CA ILE A 17 -16.04 -18.81 17.09
C ILE A 17 -15.81 -20.18 16.46
N GLN A 18 -14.59 -20.51 16.03
CA GLN A 18 -14.28 -21.87 15.55
C GLN A 18 -14.29 -22.89 16.69
N TYR A 19 -13.77 -22.53 17.88
CA TYR A 19 -13.90 -23.38 19.08
C TYR A 19 -15.37 -23.66 19.42
N TYR A 20 -16.20 -22.62 19.41
CA TYR A 20 -17.61 -22.73 19.72
C TYR A 20 -18.41 -23.51 18.65
N LEU A 21 -18.29 -23.13 17.38
CA LEU A 21 -19.08 -23.72 16.29
C LEU A 21 -18.75 -25.19 16.05
N ASN A 22 -17.51 -25.61 16.30
CA ASN A 22 -17.08 -26.99 16.03
C ASN A 22 -16.89 -27.83 17.30
N GLY A 23 -17.22 -27.31 18.48
CA GLY A 23 -17.08 -28.03 19.75
C GLY A 23 -15.65 -28.51 20.01
N ILE A 24 -14.65 -27.70 19.66
CA ILE A 24 -13.23 -28.05 19.85
C ILE A 24 -12.91 -27.97 21.34
N ASP A 25 -12.24 -28.98 21.88
CA ASP A 25 -11.78 -28.97 23.28
C ASP A 25 -10.84 -27.80 23.51
N LEU A 26 -11.09 -27.06 24.60
CA LEU A 26 -10.24 -25.93 24.97
C LEU A 26 -8.82 -26.43 25.27
N PRO A 27 -7.78 -25.66 24.89
CA PRO A 27 -6.40 -26.01 25.20
C PRO A 27 -6.20 -26.07 26.72
N ALA A 28 -5.14 -26.75 27.18
CA ALA A 28 -4.83 -26.92 28.61
C ALA A 28 -4.74 -25.59 29.38
N GLN A 29 -4.50 -24.47 28.69
CA GLN A 29 -4.58 -23.11 29.23
C GLN A 29 -5.60 -22.27 28.43
N PRO A 30 -6.91 -22.38 28.70
CA PRO A 30 -7.95 -21.69 27.91
C PRO A 30 -7.83 -20.17 27.95
N GLN A 31 -7.27 -19.63 29.04
CA GLN A 31 -7.01 -18.18 29.17
C GLN A 31 -6.06 -17.64 28.08
N ALA A 32 -5.20 -18.47 27.50
CA ALA A 32 -4.29 -18.07 26.43
C ALA A 32 -5.02 -17.69 25.13
N LEU A 33 -6.29 -18.09 24.97
CA LEU A 33 -7.13 -17.73 23.82
C LEU A 33 -7.68 -16.30 23.87
N ILE A 34 -7.63 -15.64 25.02
CA ILE A 34 -8.22 -14.30 25.25
C ILE A 34 -7.27 -13.33 25.96
N LEU A 35 -6.10 -13.80 26.38
CA LEU A 35 -5.07 -12.98 27.00
C LEU A 35 -3.97 -12.65 25.97
N PRO A 36 -3.34 -11.47 26.06
CA PRO A 36 -2.16 -11.16 25.26
C PRO A 36 -1.07 -12.22 25.49
N ALA A 37 -0.49 -12.75 24.41
CA ALA A 37 0.55 -13.77 24.48
C ALA A 37 1.74 -13.25 25.30
N SER A 38 2.03 -13.87 26.44
CA SER A 38 3.12 -13.45 27.33
C SER A 38 4.51 -13.86 26.83
N ASN A 39 4.59 -14.78 25.85
CA ASN A 39 5.85 -15.39 25.38
C ASN A 39 5.99 -15.44 23.83
N GLY A 40 5.25 -14.64 23.06
CA GLY A 40 5.40 -14.61 21.59
C GLY A 40 4.86 -15.85 20.84
N GLU A 41 4.39 -16.89 21.52
CA GLU A 41 3.62 -17.97 20.87
C GLU A 41 2.23 -17.48 20.49
N SER A 42 1.92 -17.47 19.20
CA SER A 42 0.59 -17.17 18.69
C SER A 42 -0.37 -18.31 19.04
N VAL A 43 -1.32 -18.06 19.95
CA VAL A 43 -2.36 -19.03 20.37
C VAL A 43 -3.55 -19.06 19.38
N GLY A 44 -3.30 -18.78 18.11
CA GLY A 44 -4.30 -18.92 17.05
C GLY A 44 -4.42 -20.40 16.66
N LEU A 45 -5.64 -20.86 16.37
CA LEU A 45 -5.86 -22.11 15.65
C LEU A 45 -5.08 -22.04 14.32
N GLY A 46 -3.96 -22.76 14.22
CA GLY A 46 -3.31 -23.02 12.95
C GLY A 46 -4.30 -23.70 12.00
N VAL A 47 -4.13 -23.52 10.70
CA VAL A 47 -5.02 -24.13 9.70
C VAL A 47 -5.07 -25.66 9.82
N GLU A 48 -3.99 -26.25 10.29
CA GLU A 48 -3.87 -27.66 10.66
C GLU A 48 -4.90 -28.07 11.72
N ALA A 49 -5.08 -27.25 12.75
CA ALA A 49 -5.97 -27.52 13.88
C ALA A 49 -7.46 -27.22 13.60
N LEU A 50 -7.79 -26.70 12.41
CA LEU A 50 -9.19 -26.54 12.00
C LEU A 50 -9.83 -27.92 11.73
N PRO A 51 -11.02 -28.20 12.28
CA PRO A 51 -11.74 -29.43 12.00
C PRO A 51 -12.29 -29.45 10.57
N ALA A 52 -12.56 -30.65 10.05
CA ALA A 52 -13.14 -30.87 8.73
C ALA A 52 -14.42 -30.04 8.48
N THR A 53 -15.24 -29.85 9.51
CA THR A 53 -16.50 -29.10 9.45
C THR A 53 -16.33 -27.58 9.49
N ALA A 54 -15.13 -27.06 9.73
CA ALA A 54 -14.89 -25.63 9.86
C ALA A 54 -15.33 -24.87 8.60
N SER A 55 -16.22 -23.89 8.76
CA SER A 55 -16.69 -23.07 7.65
C SER A 55 -15.59 -22.10 7.22
N ILE A 56 -15.13 -22.21 5.97
CA ILE A 56 -14.11 -21.35 5.38
C ILE A 56 -14.75 -20.25 4.53
N CYS A 57 -15.82 -20.55 3.79
CA CYS A 57 -16.54 -19.57 2.98
C CYS A 57 -18.04 -19.58 3.32
N SER A 58 -18.51 -18.59 4.06
CA SER A 58 -19.93 -18.49 4.45
C SER A 58 -20.85 -18.19 3.27
N CYS A 59 -20.42 -17.40 2.28
CA CYS A 59 -21.27 -17.05 1.12
C CYS A 59 -21.68 -18.26 0.27
N HIS A 60 -20.84 -19.29 0.22
CA HIS A 60 -21.04 -20.49 -0.60
C HIS A 60 -21.05 -21.77 0.24
N ASN A 61 -21.11 -21.62 1.57
CA ASN A 61 -21.12 -22.70 2.55
C ASN A 61 -20.02 -23.77 2.35
N VAL A 62 -18.78 -23.32 2.09
CA VAL A 62 -17.63 -24.21 1.86
C VAL A 62 -16.89 -24.46 3.16
N THR A 63 -16.70 -25.73 3.53
CA THR A 63 -15.94 -26.14 4.72
C THR A 63 -14.48 -26.50 4.40
N LYS A 64 -13.66 -26.72 5.43
CA LYS A 64 -12.30 -27.27 5.26
C LYS A 64 -12.36 -28.62 4.54
N GLN A 65 -13.31 -29.49 4.87
CA GLN A 65 -13.48 -30.78 4.20
C GLN A 65 -13.76 -30.61 2.71
N SER A 66 -14.65 -29.69 2.33
CA SER A 66 -14.92 -29.43 0.90
C SER A 66 -13.67 -29.01 0.12
N ILE A 67 -12.73 -28.33 0.77
CA ILE A 67 -11.46 -27.93 0.18
C ILE A 67 -10.52 -29.14 0.10
N ALA A 68 -10.39 -29.91 1.18
CA ALA A 68 -9.59 -31.14 1.20
C ALA A 68 -10.08 -32.16 0.16
N ASP A 69 -11.39 -32.34 0.02
CA ASP A 69 -12.01 -33.18 -0.99
C ASP A 69 -11.71 -32.69 -2.41
N ALA A 70 -11.75 -31.38 -2.65
CA ALA A 70 -11.40 -30.80 -3.95
C ALA A 70 -9.92 -31.03 -4.29
N VAL A 71 -9.03 -30.86 -3.31
CA VAL A 71 -7.59 -31.14 -3.47
C VAL A 71 -7.35 -32.62 -3.73
N ALA A 72 -7.98 -33.51 -2.97
CA ALA A 72 -7.91 -34.96 -3.17
C ALA A 72 -8.48 -35.41 -4.53
N ALA A 73 -9.46 -34.68 -5.05
CA ALA A 73 -10.01 -34.88 -6.39
C ALA A 73 -9.13 -34.31 -7.52
N GLY A 74 -7.96 -33.74 -7.20
CA GLY A 74 -6.97 -33.26 -8.16
C GLY A 74 -6.90 -31.74 -8.33
N ALA A 75 -7.54 -30.95 -7.46
CA ALA A 75 -7.36 -29.50 -7.46
C ALA A 75 -5.96 -29.16 -6.92
N MET A 76 -5.07 -28.63 -7.78
CA MET A 76 -3.66 -28.38 -7.42
C MET A 76 -3.35 -26.90 -7.16
N SER A 77 -4.37 -26.04 -7.20
CA SER A 77 -4.22 -24.60 -6.97
C SER A 77 -5.46 -24.01 -6.30
N VAL A 78 -5.30 -22.82 -5.72
CA VAL A 78 -6.44 -22.04 -5.21
C VAL A 78 -7.46 -21.75 -6.32
N GLY A 79 -7.01 -21.56 -7.57
CA GLY A 79 -7.90 -21.34 -8.72
C GLY A 79 -8.79 -22.56 -9.01
N ASP A 80 -8.21 -23.75 -8.93
CA ASP A 80 -8.95 -25.02 -9.12
C ASP A 80 -9.97 -25.22 -8.00
N VAL A 81 -9.56 -24.97 -6.75
CA VAL A 81 -10.45 -25.06 -5.59
C VAL A 81 -11.58 -24.03 -5.67
N LYS A 82 -11.30 -22.79 -6.12
CA LYS A 82 -12.35 -21.79 -6.37
C LYS A 82 -13.33 -22.24 -7.44
N SER A 83 -12.85 -22.87 -8.51
CA SER A 83 -13.69 -23.39 -9.60
C SER A 83 -14.56 -24.56 -9.13
N ALA A 84 -14.00 -25.46 -8.32
CA ALA A 84 -14.69 -26.63 -7.80
C ALA A 84 -15.71 -26.29 -6.68
N THR A 85 -15.35 -25.39 -5.76
CA THR A 85 -16.13 -25.14 -4.53
C THR A 85 -16.88 -23.81 -4.54
N LYS A 86 -16.56 -22.90 -5.47
CA LYS A 86 -17.00 -21.50 -5.50
C LYS A 86 -16.50 -20.64 -4.33
N ALA A 87 -15.66 -21.17 -3.43
CA ALA A 87 -15.11 -20.40 -2.31
C ALA A 87 -14.47 -19.08 -2.79
N ALA A 88 -14.62 -18.00 -2.03
CA ALA A 88 -14.05 -16.68 -2.35
C ALA A 88 -14.44 -16.04 -3.70
N THR A 89 -15.44 -16.56 -4.42
CA THR A 89 -15.95 -15.97 -5.67
C THR A 89 -17.10 -14.97 -5.47
N GLY A 90 -17.72 -14.96 -4.28
CA GLY A 90 -18.82 -14.05 -3.91
C GLY A 90 -18.33 -12.72 -3.35
N CYS A 91 -18.14 -12.65 -2.02
CA CYS A 91 -17.68 -11.43 -1.34
C CYS A 91 -16.14 -11.30 -1.26
N GLY A 92 -15.39 -12.38 -1.55
CA GLY A 92 -13.93 -12.42 -1.49
C GLY A 92 -13.30 -12.42 -0.09
N GLY A 93 -14.07 -12.24 0.99
CA GLY A 93 -13.53 -12.07 2.35
C GLY A 93 -12.71 -13.26 2.87
N CYS A 94 -13.02 -14.47 2.44
CA CYS A 94 -12.32 -15.70 2.85
C CYS A 94 -11.09 -16.05 1.99
N ALA A 95 -10.76 -15.28 0.95
CA ALA A 95 -9.71 -15.66 -0.03
C ALA A 95 -8.36 -15.97 0.61
N ALA A 96 -7.97 -15.22 1.64
CA ALA A 96 -6.70 -15.43 2.34
C ALA A 96 -6.71 -16.71 3.19
N LEU A 97 -7.80 -17.00 3.91
CA LEU A 97 -7.95 -18.23 4.69
C LEU A 97 -8.02 -19.44 3.76
N LEU A 98 -8.77 -19.33 2.66
CA LEU A 98 -8.85 -20.34 1.62
C LEU A 98 -7.46 -20.70 1.08
N LYS A 99 -6.63 -19.71 0.73
CA LYS A 99 -5.26 -19.97 0.27
C LYS A 99 -4.46 -20.75 1.31
N LYS A 100 -4.47 -20.33 2.58
CA LYS A 100 -3.74 -21.04 3.63
C LYS A 100 -4.22 -22.49 3.83
N VAL A 101 -5.53 -22.74 3.70
CA VAL A 101 -6.10 -24.11 3.76
C VAL A 101 -5.63 -24.94 2.57
N VAL A 102 -5.73 -24.42 1.35
CA VAL A 102 -5.29 -25.13 0.14
C VAL A 102 -3.79 -25.43 0.21
N ASP A 103 -2.96 -24.44 0.56
CA ASP A 103 -1.50 -24.61 0.67
C ASP A 103 -1.15 -25.69 1.70
N ASN A 104 -1.84 -25.72 2.85
CA ASN A 104 -1.65 -26.74 3.87
C ASN A 104 -2.05 -28.14 3.39
N GLU A 105 -3.23 -28.30 2.78
CA GLU A 105 -3.70 -29.60 2.27
C GLU A 105 -2.77 -30.14 1.17
N LEU A 106 -2.28 -29.28 0.28
CA LEU A 106 -1.30 -29.65 -0.76
C LEU A 106 0.03 -30.11 -0.12
N THR A 107 0.53 -29.36 0.86
CA THR A 107 1.77 -29.71 1.58
C THR A 107 1.63 -31.04 2.32
N ALA A 108 0.47 -31.30 2.94
CA ALA A 108 0.17 -32.55 3.63
C ALA A 108 0.16 -33.77 2.69
N LEU A 109 -0.16 -33.58 1.40
CA LEU A 109 -0.08 -34.61 0.36
C LEU A 109 1.34 -34.77 -0.23
N GLY A 110 2.33 -34.06 0.32
CA GLY A 110 3.70 -34.04 -0.20
C GLY A 110 3.84 -33.28 -1.51
N ILE A 111 2.85 -32.45 -1.86
CA ILE A 111 2.86 -31.63 -3.07
C ILE A 111 3.52 -30.30 -2.71
N GLU A 112 4.67 -30.03 -3.32
CA GLU A 112 5.40 -28.78 -3.13
C GLU A 112 4.54 -27.61 -3.65
N VAL A 113 4.15 -26.71 -2.75
CA VAL A 113 3.39 -25.52 -3.12
C VAL A 113 4.36 -24.54 -3.77
N SER A 114 4.19 -24.35 -5.08
CA SER A 114 4.99 -23.39 -5.83
C SER A 114 4.91 -21.99 -5.19
N THR A 115 6.08 -21.40 -4.97
CA THR A 115 6.23 -20.01 -4.49
C THR A 115 6.45 -19.04 -5.66
N ASP A 116 6.31 -19.54 -6.89
CA ASP A 116 6.46 -18.78 -8.11
C ASP A 116 5.47 -17.62 -8.15
N ILE A 117 5.93 -16.47 -8.62
CA ILE A 117 5.07 -15.29 -8.74
C ILE A 117 3.94 -15.53 -9.74
N CYS A 118 4.20 -16.29 -10.83
CA CYS A 118 3.23 -16.76 -11.82
C CYS A 118 3.90 -17.75 -12.79
N GLU A 119 3.12 -18.31 -13.72
CA GLU A 119 3.60 -19.24 -14.77
C GLU A 119 4.78 -18.73 -15.63
N HIS A 120 5.01 -17.41 -15.68
CA HIS A 120 6.06 -16.80 -16.48
C HIS A 120 7.42 -16.79 -15.80
N PHE A 121 7.46 -16.81 -14.46
CA PHE A 121 8.68 -16.66 -13.67
C PHE A 121 8.65 -17.66 -12.51
N PRO A 122 9.55 -18.67 -12.51
CA PRO A 122 9.64 -19.67 -11.46
C PRO A 122 10.41 -19.14 -10.23
N HIS A 123 9.99 -17.98 -9.73
CA HIS A 123 10.69 -17.18 -8.73
C HIS A 123 9.70 -16.44 -7.85
N THR A 124 10.04 -16.27 -6.57
CA THR A 124 9.31 -15.35 -5.68
C THR A 124 9.57 -13.90 -6.10
N ARG A 125 8.80 -12.94 -5.56
CA ARG A 125 9.12 -11.51 -5.72
C ARG A 125 10.53 -11.18 -5.20
N GLN A 126 10.90 -11.75 -4.06
CA GLN A 126 12.20 -11.49 -3.41
C GLN A 126 13.37 -12.01 -4.25
N ASP A 127 13.22 -13.17 -4.89
CA ASP A 127 14.21 -13.71 -5.82
C ASP A 127 14.36 -12.78 -7.02
N LEU A 128 13.25 -12.37 -7.65
CA LEU A 128 13.27 -11.45 -8.79
C LEU A 128 13.92 -10.09 -8.44
N TYR A 129 13.65 -9.58 -7.24
CA TYR A 129 14.32 -8.38 -6.74
C TYR A 129 15.83 -8.56 -6.67
N THR A 130 16.27 -9.68 -6.09
CA THR A 130 17.69 -10.00 -5.92
C THR A 130 18.37 -10.20 -7.27
N ILE A 131 17.75 -10.95 -8.18
CA ILE A 131 18.22 -11.15 -9.56
C ILE A 131 18.40 -9.81 -10.29
N VAL A 132 17.38 -8.95 -10.24
CA VAL A 132 17.43 -7.62 -10.88
C VAL A 132 18.60 -6.79 -10.35
N LYS A 133 18.80 -6.77 -9.03
CA LYS A 133 19.87 -5.99 -8.39
C LYS A 133 21.26 -6.55 -8.70
N VAL A 134 21.46 -7.86 -8.53
CA VAL A 134 22.77 -8.52 -8.66
C VAL A 134 23.23 -8.57 -10.12
N GLU A 135 22.34 -8.88 -11.06
CA GLU A 135 22.70 -8.93 -12.49
C GLU A 135 22.63 -7.57 -13.18
N GLY A 136 22.17 -6.51 -12.48
CA GLY A 136 22.05 -5.18 -13.05
C GLY A 136 20.98 -5.06 -14.14
N ILE A 137 19.94 -5.89 -14.11
CA ILE A 137 18.91 -5.94 -15.16
C ILE A 137 18.04 -4.68 -15.11
N ARG A 138 17.94 -3.97 -16.24
CA ARG A 138 17.22 -2.69 -16.33
C ARG A 138 15.87 -2.77 -17.02
N THR A 139 15.57 -3.87 -17.72
CA THR A 139 14.35 -3.98 -18.54
C THR A 139 13.60 -5.28 -18.30
N TYR A 140 12.28 -5.24 -18.48
CA TYR A 140 11.43 -6.43 -18.38
C TYR A 140 11.80 -7.48 -19.44
N SER A 141 12.11 -7.05 -20.66
CA SER A 141 12.47 -7.96 -21.76
C SER A 141 13.74 -8.76 -21.44
N GLU A 142 14.74 -8.11 -20.84
CA GLU A 142 15.96 -8.80 -20.41
C GLU A 142 15.67 -9.80 -19.28
N LEU A 143 14.91 -9.39 -18.25
CA LEU A 143 14.55 -10.27 -17.15
C LEU A 143 13.77 -11.49 -17.63
N LEU A 144 12.78 -11.28 -18.50
CA LEU A 144 11.96 -12.35 -19.06
C LEU A 144 12.78 -13.30 -19.92
N HIS A 145 13.72 -12.80 -20.72
CA HIS A 145 14.58 -13.64 -21.56
C HIS A 145 15.53 -14.53 -20.75
N LYS A 146 16.08 -14.01 -19.65
CA LYS A 146 17.05 -14.74 -18.82
C LYS A 146 16.40 -15.67 -17.81
N HIS A 147 15.32 -15.23 -17.17
CA HIS A 147 14.77 -15.85 -15.95
C HIS A 147 13.28 -16.20 -16.06
N GLY A 148 12.69 -16.09 -17.25
CA GLY A 148 11.27 -16.37 -17.46
C GLY A 148 10.94 -16.92 -18.84
N LYS A 149 9.64 -16.94 -19.16
CA LYS A 149 9.11 -17.43 -20.44
C LYS A 149 7.80 -16.75 -20.81
N GLY A 150 7.43 -16.78 -22.09
CA GLY A 150 6.17 -16.23 -22.60
C GLY A 150 6.21 -14.72 -22.85
N HIS A 151 5.12 -14.01 -22.53
CA HIS A 151 4.96 -12.57 -22.79
C HIS A 151 4.59 -11.74 -21.54
N GLY A 152 4.44 -12.40 -20.40
CA GLY A 152 4.02 -11.80 -19.14
C GLY A 152 2.51 -11.57 -19.01
N CYS A 153 2.05 -11.47 -17.76
CA CYS A 153 0.66 -11.25 -17.40
C CYS A 153 0.47 -10.04 -16.47
N GLU A 154 -0.78 -9.82 -16.05
CA GLU A 154 -1.20 -8.80 -15.09
C GLU A 154 -0.60 -8.96 -13.68
N ILE A 155 0.08 -10.08 -13.40
CA ILE A 155 0.75 -10.32 -12.12
C ILE A 155 2.22 -9.89 -12.21
N CYS A 156 2.99 -10.47 -13.14
CA CYS A 156 4.43 -10.26 -13.18
C CYS A 156 4.84 -8.91 -13.77
N LYS A 157 4.11 -8.36 -14.74
CA LYS A 157 4.44 -7.05 -15.34
C LYS A 157 4.46 -5.92 -14.29
N PRO A 158 3.38 -5.68 -13.52
CA PRO A 158 3.42 -4.64 -12.49
C PRO A 158 4.35 -4.98 -11.33
N ALA A 159 4.55 -6.26 -11.00
CA ALA A 159 5.51 -6.65 -9.97
C ALA A 159 6.96 -6.31 -10.37
N VAL A 160 7.36 -6.65 -11.60
CA VAL A 160 8.68 -6.33 -12.13
C VAL A 160 8.82 -4.81 -12.34
N GLY A 161 7.77 -4.12 -12.83
CA GLY A 161 7.77 -2.66 -12.90
C GLY A 161 8.01 -2.00 -11.55
N SER A 162 7.38 -2.51 -10.49
CA SER A 162 7.61 -2.07 -9.11
C SER A 162 9.04 -2.37 -8.64
N ILE A 163 9.59 -3.56 -8.93
CA ILE A 163 10.98 -3.93 -8.59
C ILE A 163 11.96 -2.99 -9.29
N LEU A 164 11.86 -2.82 -10.62
CA LEU A 164 12.73 -1.96 -11.40
C LEU A 164 12.69 -0.51 -10.89
N ALA A 165 11.49 0.02 -10.59
CA ALA A 165 11.36 1.36 -10.04
C ALA A 165 11.93 1.49 -8.62
N SER A 166 11.91 0.42 -7.82
CA SER A 166 12.46 0.44 -6.45
C SER A 166 13.98 0.29 -6.41
N VAL A 167 14.56 -0.42 -7.40
CA VAL A 167 16.02 -0.64 -7.50
C VAL A 167 16.69 0.51 -8.24
N TRP A 168 16.09 0.98 -9.33
CA TRP A 168 16.72 1.94 -10.24
C TRP A 168 16.17 3.36 -10.16
N ASN A 169 14.92 3.52 -9.71
CA ASN A 169 14.22 4.80 -9.60
C ASN A 169 14.09 5.56 -10.94
N ASP A 170 14.02 4.83 -12.04
CA ASP A 170 13.80 5.38 -13.38
C ASP A 170 12.38 5.98 -13.52
N TYR A 171 12.22 6.89 -14.48
CA TYR A 171 10.93 7.46 -14.82
C TYR A 171 9.95 6.39 -15.33
N VAL A 172 8.83 6.21 -14.64
CA VAL A 172 7.89 5.10 -14.89
C VAL A 172 7.20 5.15 -16.25
N LEU A 173 7.16 6.31 -16.92
CA LEU A 173 6.63 6.45 -18.28
C LEU A 173 7.71 6.38 -19.37
N ALA A 174 8.96 6.07 -19.01
CA ALA A 174 9.97 5.74 -20.01
C ALA A 174 9.49 4.57 -20.89
N LYS A 175 9.98 4.53 -22.14
CA LYS A 175 9.52 3.58 -23.16
C LYS A 175 9.65 2.12 -22.70
N GLU A 176 10.69 1.84 -21.93
CA GLU A 176 11.04 0.53 -21.39
C GLU A 176 10.11 0.11 -20.23
N HIS A 177 9.50 1.08 -19.53
CA HIS A 177 8.79 0.88 -18.27
C HIS A 177 7.28 1.06 -18.38
N ILE A 178 6.79 1.88 -19.32
CA ILE A 178 5.38 2.25 -19.45
C ILE A 178 4.45 1.04 -19.66
N GLY A 179 4.92 0.01 -20.37
CA GLY A 179 4.17 -1.23 -20.61
C GLY A 179 3.99 -2.12 -19.38
N LEU A 180 4.68 -1.80 -18.27
CA LEU A 180 4.61 -2.52 -17.01
C LEU A 180 3.66 -1.89 -16.00
N GLN A 181 3.29 -0.63 -16.23
CA GLN A 181 2.52 0.15 -15.26
C GLN A 181 1.04 -0.23 -15.31
N ASP A 182 0.42 -0.26 -14.13
CA ASP A 182 -1.03 -0.29 -14.03
C ASP A 182 -1.64 1.04 -14.50
N THR A 183 -2.96 1.10 -14.59
CA THR A 183 -3.69 2.29 -15.06
C THR A 183 -3.30 3.55 -14.30
N ASN A 184 -3.12 3.46 -12.98
CA ASN A 184 -2.90 4.64 -12.14
C ASN A 184 -1.48 5.17 -12.31
N ASP A 185 -0.48 4.29 -12.37
CA ASP A 185 0.90 4.68 -12.63
C ASP A 185 1.11 5.11 -14.09
N ARG A 186 0.41 4.50 -15.06
CA ARG A 186 0.47 4.89 -16.48
C ARG A 186 -0.03 6.30 -16.75
N PHE A 187 -1.04 6.75 -16.01
CA PHE A 187 -1.61 8.10 -16.15
C PHE A 187 -1.20 9.05 -15.02
N LEU A 188 -0.31 8.61 -14.13
CA LEU A 188 0.16 9.38 -12.97
C LEU A 188 -1.00 10.04 -12.20
N ALA A 189 -2.13 9.34 -12.09
CA ALA A 189 -3.35 9.84 -11.47
C ALA A 189 -4.28 8.67 -11.12
N ASN A 190 -5.07 8.80 -10.05
CA ASN A 190 -6.04 7.75 -9.72
C ASN A 190 -7.23 7.85 -10.67
N MET A 191 -7.53 6.77 -11.38
CA MET A 191 -8.77 6.65 -12.13
C MET A 191 -9.97 6.54 -11.18
N GLN A 192 -11.03 7.28 -11.50
CA GLN A 192 -12.31 7.32 -10.78
C GLN A 192 -13.34 6.43 -11.48
N LYS A 193 -14.47 6.18 -10.79
CA LYS A 193 -15.52 5.26 -11.25
C LYS A 193 -16.16 5.64 -12.60
N ASP A 194 -16.07 6.90 -12.99
CA ASP A 194 -16.64 7.47 -14.21
C ASP A 194 -15.60 7.71 -15.30
N GLY A 195 -14.37 7.19 -15.14
CA GLY A 195 -13.28 7.36 -16.10
C GLY A 195 -12.51 8.68 -15.95
N THR A 196 -12.90 9.54 -15.00
CA THR A 196 -12.14 10.76 -14.67
C THR A 196 -10.96 10.44 -13.74
N TYR A 197 -10.18 11.45 -13.41
CA TYR A 197 -8.95 11.30 -12.64
C TYR A 197 -8.90 12.26 -11.46
N SER A 198 -8.12 11.89 -10.44
CA SER A 198 -7.84 12.76 -9.30
C SER A 198 -6.43 13.36 -9.34
N VAL A 199 -6.33 14.61 -8.89
CA VAL A 199 -5.10 15.41 -8.82
C VAL A 199 -4.84 15.74 -7.35
N VAL A 200 -3.69 15.27 -6.84
CA VAL A 200 -3.29 15.47 -5.44
C VAL A 200 -1.90 16.10 -5.40
N PRO A 201 -1.80 17.43 -5.29
CA PRO A 201 -0.52 18.10 -5.07
C PRO A 201 0.11 17.66 -3.74
N ARG A 202 1.44 17.62 -3.69
CA ARG A 202 2.18 17.38 -2.45
C ARG A 202 2.08 18.60 -1.54
N ILE A 203 1.73 18.34 -0.28
CA ILE A 203 1.70 19.34 0.80
C ILE A 203 2.48 18.74 1.99
N PRO A 204 3.82 18.90 2.01
CA PRO A 204 4.67 18.25 3.01
C PRO A 204 4.27 18.61 4.43
N GLY A 205 4.10 17.60 5.29
CA GLY A 205 3.71 17.80 6.69
C GLY A 205 2.33 18.45 6.88
N GLY A 206 1.54 18.64 5.81
CA GLY A 206 0.29 19.39 5.86
C GLY A 206 0.46 20.92 5.89
N GLU A 207 1.66 21.45 5.65
CA GLU A 207 1.94 22.88 5.67
C GLU A 207 1.82 23.50 4.28
N ILE A 208 0.97 24.53 4.15
CA ILE A 208 0.68 25.21 2.89
C ILE A 208 0.57 26.72 3.09
N THR A 209 1.15 27.50 2.17
CA THR A 209 1.03 28.96 2.20
C THR A 209 -0.34 29.42 1.68
N PRO A 210 -0.83 30.61 2.09
CA PRO A 210 -2.07 31.17 1.55
C PRO A 210 -2.07 31.26 0.02
N ASP A 211 -0.97 31.70 -0.60
CA ASP A 211 -0.86 31.81 -2.06
C ASP A 211 -1.01 30.46 -2.76
N LYS A 212 -0.34 29.42 -2.24
CA LYS A 212 -0.46 28.05 -2.76
C LYS A 212 -1.88 27.50 -2.60
N LEU A 213 -2.54 27.82 -1.48
CA LEU A 213 -3.94 27.45 -1.25
C LEU A 213 -4.88 28.14 -2.24
N ILE A 214 -4.65 29.43 -2.54
CA ILE A 214 -5.39 30.19 -3.56
C ILE A 214 -5.21 29.55 -4.94
N VAL A 215 -3.99 29.16 -5.31
CA VAL A 215 -3.73 28.49 -6.60
C VAL A 215 -4.52 27.20 -6.73
N ILE A 216 -4.53 26.33 -5.70
CA ILE A 216 -5.34 25.11 -5.71
C ILE A 216 -6.82 25.45 -5.90
N GLY A 217 -7.32 26.46 -5.18
CA GLY A 217 -8.70 26.91 -5.30
C GLY A 217 -9.04 27.44 -6.70
N GLN A 218 -8.11 28.16 -7.35
CA GLN A 218 -8.30 28.68 -8.70
C GLN A 218 -8.30 27.55 -9.73
N VAL A 219 -7.37 26.61 -9.64
CA VAL A 219 -7.35 25.42 -10.49
C VAL A 219 -8.64 24.62 -10.34
N ALA A 220 -9.10 24.40 -9.10
CA ALA A 220 -10.36 23.69 -8.86
C ALA A 220 -11.56 24.39 -9.51
N LYS A 221 -11.63 25.73 -9.45
CA LYS A 221 -12.70 26.50 -10.11
C LYS A 221 -12.63 26.42 -11.62
N ASP A 222 -11.45 26.62 -12.20
CA ASP A 222 -11.29 26.73 -13.66
C ASP A 222 -11.61 25.41 -14.38
N TYR A 223 -11.33 24.27 -13.74
CA TYR A 223 -11.63 22.95 -14.27
C TYR A 223 -12.87 22.31 -13.64
N ASN A 224 -13.64 23.05 -12.83
CA ASN A 224 -14.84 22.60 -12.14
C ASN A 224 -14.64 21.27 -11.36
N LEU A 225 -13.59 21.18 -10.54
CA LEU A 225 -13.20 19.96 -9.83
C LEU A 225 -13.85 19.87 -8.45
N TYR A 226 -14.30 18.67 -8.07
CA TYR A 226 -14.70 18.39 -6.69
C TYR A 226 -13.47 18.44 -5.77
N THR A 227 -13.59 19.08 -4.61
CA THR A 227 -12.46 19.32 -3.70
C THR A 227 -12.69 18.70 -2.33
N LYS A 228 -11.67 18.02 -1.80
CA LYS A 228 -11.75 17.34 -0.50
C LYS A 228 -10.45 17.39 0.27
N ILE A 229 -10.53 17.79 1.55
CA ILE A 229 -9.43 17.63 2.49
C ILE A 229 -9.34 16.14 2.87
N THR A 230 -8.13 15.59 2.79
CA THR A 230 -7.86 14.18 3.05
C THR A 230 -7.35 13.95 4.47
N GLY A 231 -7.48 12.73 4.97
CA GLY A 231 -6.92 12.34 6.27
C GLY A 231 -5.39 12.41 6.36
N GLY A 232 -4.69 12.59 5.23
CA GLY A 232 -3.24 12.81 5.15
C GLY A 232 -2.83 14.28 5.07
N GLN A 233 -3.73 15.20 5.45
CA GLN A 233 -3.49 16.66 5.41
C GLN A 233 -3.15 17.20 4.01
N ARG A 234 -3.79 16.62 2.99
CA ARG A 234 -3.70 17.09 1.60
C ARG A 234 -5.06 17.49 1.04
N ILE A 235 -5.07 18.20 -0.07
CA ILE A 235 -6.27 18.54 -0.84
C ILE A 235 -6.30 17.67 -2.09
N ASP A 236 -7.39 16.96 -2.30
CA ASP A 236 -7.64 16.09 -3.45
C ASP A 236 -8.68 16.74 -4.35
N LEU A 237 -8.38 16.81 -5.64
CA LEU A 237 -9.21 17.40 -6.69
C LEU A 237 -9.69 16.29 -7.62
N PHE A 238 -11.00 16.12 -7.80
CA PHE A 238 -11.60 15.03 -8.57
C PHE A 238 -12.39 15.54 -9.77
N GLY A 239 -12.49 14.70 -10.80
CA GLY A 239 -13.28 15.00 -12.00
C GLY A 239 -12.46 15.52 -13.18
N ALA A 240 -11.12 15.51 -13.08
CA ALA A 240 -10.26 15.91 -14.18
C ALA A 240 -10.33 14.87 -15.31
N THR A 241 -10.48 15.31 -16.55
CA THR A 241 -10.39 14.42 -17.71
C THR A 241 -8.93 14.14 -18.05
N LEU A 242 -8.67 13.07 -18.81
CA LEU A 242 -7.31 12.67 -19.18
C LEU A 242 -6.53 13.82 -19.89
N PRO A 243 -7.11 14.57 -20.85
CA PRO A 243 -6.43 15.69 -21.50
C PRO A 243 -6.18 16.90 -20.59
N GLN A 244 -6.99 17.08 -19.54
CA GLN A 244 -6.81 18.19 -18.60
C GLN A 244 -5.62 17.96 -17.65
N LEU A 245 -5.22 16.72 -17.40
CA LEU A 245 -4.18 16.42 -16.42
C LEU A 245 -2.87 17.19 -16.67
N PRO A 246 -2.28 17.19 -17.89
CA PRO A 246 -1.05 17.97 -18.12
C PRO A 246 -1.22 19.47 -17.90
N GLU A 247 -2.36 20.06 -18.28
CA GLU A 247 -2.63 21.49 -18.11
C GLU A 247 -2.78 21.88 -16.63
N ILE A 248 -3.52 21.07 -15.87
CA ILE A 248 -3.66 21.21 -14.42
C ILE A 248 -2.29 21.11 -13.75
N TRP A 249 -1.51 20.08 -14.06
CA TRP A 249 -0.20 19.86 -13.45
C TRP A 249 0.81 20.94 -13.81
N LYS A 250 0.80 21.44 -15.04
CA LYS A 250 1.64 22.58 -15.43
C LYS A 250 1.40 23.78 -14.52
N ARG A 251 0.15 24.19 -14.31
CA ARG A 251 -0.22 25.31 -13.43
C ARG A 251 0.21 25.08 -11.97
N LEU A 252 0.04 23.87 -11.47
CA LEU A 252 0.46 23.51 -10.11
C LEU A 252 1.99 23.53 -9.96
N ILE A 253 2.72 23.01 -10.95
CA ILE A 253 4.19 23.01 -10.96
C ILE A 253 4.73 24.43 -11.06
N ASP A 254 4.14 25.28 -11.89
CA ASP A 254 4.51 26.70 -12.02
C ASP A 254 4.33 27.46 -10.68
N ALA A 255 3.37 27.04 -9.85
CA ALA A 255 3.17 27.54 -8.49
C ALA A 255 4.07 26.86 -7.42
N GLY A 256 4.99 25.98 -7.85
CA GLY A 256 5.94 25.30 -6.98
C GLY A 256 5.38 24.09 -6.23
N PHE A 257 4.36 23.41 -6.78
CA PHE A 257 3.94 22.10 -6.29
C PHE A 257 4.71 20.96 -6.95
N GLU A 258 4.77 19.84 -6.24
CA GLU A 258 5.19 18.54 -6.77
C GLU A 258 3.99 17.58 -6.77
N THR A 259 4.12 16.46 -7.48
CA THR A 259 3.14 15.37 -7.36
C THR A 259 3.15 14.76 -5.97
N GLY A 260 1.95 14.57 -5.42
CA GLY A 260 1.75 13.83 -4.18
C GLY A 260 1.90 12.31 -4.36
N GLN A 261 2.05 11.82 -5.60
CA GLN A 261 2.11 10.39 -5.97
C GLN A 261 0.96 9.59 -5.35
N ALA A 262 -0.23 10.20 -5.28
CA ALA A 262 -1.42 9.57 -4.74
C ALA A 262 -1.96 8.41 -5.59
N TYR A 263 -1.36 8.13 -6.73
CA TYR A 263 -1.68 7.02 -7.63
C TYR A 263 -0.79 5.80 -7.38
N GLY A 264 0.50 6.02 -7.14
CA GLY A 264 1.51 4.95 -7.09
C GLY A 264 1.52 4.11 -5.82
N LYS A 265 2.14 2.93 -5.87
CA LYS A 265 2.57 2.21 -4.65
C LYS A 265 3.87 2.83 -4.15
N SER A 266 3.72 3.91 -3.39
CA SER A 266 4.82 4.75 -2.90
C SER A 266 4.47 5.41 -1.56
N VAL A 267 5.37 6.25 -1.06
CA VAL A 267 5.10 7.14 0.10
C VAL A 267 4.00 8.15 -0.26
N ARG A 268 2.86 8.02 0.42
CA ARG A 268 1.65 8.79 0.13
C ARG A 268 1.50 10.07 0.92
N THR A 269 1.92 10.12 2.17
CA THR A 269 1.74 11.29 3.05
C THR A 269 2.55 11.08 4.32
N VAL A 270 3.08 12.17 4.86
CA VAL A 270 3.59 12.25 6.23
C VAL A 270 2.72 13.24 6.98
N LYS A 271 1.76 12.71 7.77
CA LYS A 271 0.85 13.53 8.58
C LYS A 271 1.61 14.09 9.79
N SER A 272 1.45 15.37 10.10
CA SER A 272 2.05 15.98 11.29
C SER A 272 1.00 16.57 12.22
N CYS A 273 1.34 16.79 13.49
CA CYS A 273 0.64 17.81 14.27
C CYS A 273 1.45 19.11 14.26
N VAL A 274 0.86 20.20 14.77
CA VAL A 274 1.50 21.53 14.75
C VAL A 274 2.75 21.66 15.67
N GLY A 275 3.15 20.58 16.35
CA GLY A 275 4.41 20.48 17.09
C GLY A 275 4.59 21.50 18.22
N SER A 276 5.83 21.64 18.68
CA SER A 276 6.25 22.67 19.63
C SER A 276 6.17 24.10 19.08
N THR A 277 6.05 24.25 17.75
CA THR A 277 5.89 25.55 17.07
C THR A 277 4.62 26.29 17.51
N TRP A 278 3.51 25.57 17.69
CA TRP A 278 2.22 26.18 18.04
C TRP A 278 1.50 25.53 19.23
N CYS A 279 1.69 24.23 19.46
CA CYS A 279 0.97 23.53 20.52
C CYS A 279 1.66 23.75 21.87
N ARG A 280 0.89 24.19 22.88
CA ARG A 280 1.38 24.30 24.26
C ARG A 280 1.89 22.99 24.89
N PHE A 281 1.59 21.85 24.26
CA PHE A 281 2.02 20.51 24.69
C PHE A 281 3.04 19.89 23.74
N GLY A 282 3.47 20.61 22.70
CA GLY A 282 4.48 20.12 21.78
C GLY A 282 5.83 20.03 22.50
N VAL A 283 6.41 18.84 22.48
CA VAL A 283 7.73 18.54 23.05
C VAL A 283 8.82 18.84 22.02
N ASN A 284 8.59 18.49 20.75
CA ASN A 284 9.54 18.74 19.66
C ASN A 284 8.84 19.20 18.36
N ASP A 285 9.62 19.66 17.39
CA ASP A 285 9.15 20.13 16.09
C ASP A 285 8.77 18.96 15.18
N SER A 286 7.53 18.50 15.32
CA SER A 286 6.99 17.46 14.44
C SER A 286 6.75 17.91 13.01
N VAL A 287 6.56 19.22 12.76
CA VAL A 287 6.29 19.73 11.41
C VAL A 287 7.58 19.68 10.60
N GLY A 288 8.67 20.24 11.13
CA GLY A 288 9.99 20.20 10.51
C GLY A 288 10.45 18.76 10.25
N MET A 289 10.30 17.86 11.24
CA MET A 289 10.63 16.45 11.06
C MET A 289 9.73 15.75 10.02
N ALA A 290 8.42 16.03 9.99
CA ALA A 290 7.54 15.47 8.96
C ALA A 290 7.91 15.93 7.56
N ILE A 291 8.26 17.21 7.38
CA ILE A 291 8.72 17.76 6.10
C ILE A 291 10.05 17.13 5.68
N LYS A 292 11.00 16.95 6.61
CA LYS A 292 12.28 16.29 6.39
C LYS A 292 12.09 14.85 5.89
N ILE A 293 11.26 14.07 6.60
CA ILE A 293 10.92 12.70 6.25
C ILE A 293 10.18 12.66 4.89
N GLU A 294 9.18 13.52 4.67
CA GLU A 294 8.42 13.50 3.41
C GLU A 294 9.30 13.83 2.20
N ASN A 295 10.23 14.77 2.34
CA ASN A 295 11.16 15.14 1.27
C ASN A 295 12.28 14.12 1.07
N ARG A 296 12.69 13.38 2.11
CA ARG A 296 13.64 12.27 1.95
C ARG A 296 12.99 11.13 1.18
N TYR A 297 11.79 10.69 1.59
CA TYR A 297 11.20 9.46 1.04
C TYR A 297 10.19 9.67 -0.10
N LYS A 298 10.05 10.89 -0.61
CA LYS A 298 9.26 11.12 -1.84
C LYS A 298 9.90 10.37 -3.01
N GLY A 299 9.06 9.82 -3.89
CA GLY A 299 9.53 9.01 -5.01
C GLY A 299 9.66 7.52 -4.72
N LEU A 300 9.94 7.14 -3.47
CA LEU A 300 10.18 5.73 -3.13
C LEU A 300 9.02 4.84 -3.56
N ARG A 301 9.28 3.95 -4.52
CA ARG A 301 8.37 2.87 -4.90
C ARG A 301 8.56 1.68 -3.96
N SER A 302 7.46 1.00 -3.67
CA SER A 302 7.43 -0.07 -2.67
C SER A 302 6.37 -1.12 -3.01
N PRO A 303 6.46 -2.34 -2.45
CA PRO A 303 5.50 -3.42 -2.73
C PRO A 303 4.05 -2.99 -2.53
N HIS A 304 3.79 -2.10 -1.58
CA HIS A 304 2.51 -1.42 -1.42
C HIS A 304 2.68 0.04 -0.97
N LYS A 305 1.60 0.84 -1.01
CA LYS A 305 1.56 2.23 -0.52
C LYS A 305 1.97 2.35 0.95
N LEU A 306 2.74 3.39 1.26
CA LEU A 306 3.25 3.71 2.59
C LEU A 306 2.63 5.02 3.09
N LYS A 307 2.28 5.08 4.37
CA LYS A 307 1.82 6.30 5.06
C LYS A 307 2.63 6.47 6.31
N PHE A 308 3.11 7.69 6.57
CA PHE A 308 3.86 8.01 7.79
C PHE A 308 3.11 9.06 8.61
N ALA A 309 3.51 9.24 9.86
CA ALA A 309 3.15 10.43 10.62
C ALA A 309 4.15 10.75 11.73
N VAL A 310 4.23 12.04 12.07
CA VAL A 310 5.09 12.57 13.12
C VAL A 310 4.25 13.35 14.12
N SER A 311 4.27 12.94 15.38
CA SER A 311 3.61 13.63 16.50
C SER A 311 4.63 14.30 17.38
N GLY A 312 4.42 15.59 17.68
CA GLY A 312 5.31 16.37 18.52
C GLY A 312 5.21 16.06 20.02
N CYS A 313 4.35 15.13 20.44
CA CYS A 313 4.28 14.57 21.80
C CYS A 313 3.39 13.31 21.84
N THR A 314 3.32 12.68 23.01
CA THR A 314 2.55 11.44 23.27
C THR A 314 1.03 11.59 23.17
N ARG A 315 0.49 12.81 22.98
CA ARG A 315 -0.93 13.04 22.67
C ARG A 315 -1.32 12.60 21.26
N GLU A 316 -0.33 12.36 20.41
CA GLU A 316 -0.49 11.54 19.21
C GLU A 316 -1.50 12.10 18.18
N CYS A 317 -1.67 13.43 18.11
CA CYS A 317 -2.66 14.04 17.21
C CYS A 317 -2.45 13.71 15.71
N ALA A 318 -1.26 13.23 15.33
CA ALA A 318 -0.95 12.80 13.97
C ALA A 318 -1.34 11.34 13.65
N GLU A 319 -1.80 10.56 14.63
CA GLU A 319 -2.14 9.13 14.47
C GLU A 319 -0.95 8.28 13.96
N ALA A 320 0.28 8.63 14.35
CA ALA A 320 1.55 7.90 14.13
C ALA A 320 1.48 6.40 14.41
N GLN A 321 0.83 5.94 15.47
CA GLN A 321 0.70 4.51 15.78
C GLN A 321 -0.28 3.77 14.86
N SER A 322 -0.86 4.42 13.86
CA SER A 322 -1.69 3.78 12.82
C SER A 322 -1.02 3.73 11.45
N LYS A 323 0.24 4.16 11.36
CA LYS A 323 0.98 4.37 10.12
C LYS A 323 2.06 3.31 9.92
N ASP A 324 2.49 3.14 8.67
CA ASP A 324 3.56 2.21 8.32
C ASP A 324 4.88 2.63 9.03
N ILE A 325 5.11 3.94 9.17
CA ILE A 325 6.16 4.55 10.00
C ILE A 325 5.53 5.65 10.88
N GLY A 326 5.63 5.49 12.20
CA GLY A 326 5.16 6.46 13.18
C GLY A 326 6.32 7.03 13.97
N VAL A 327 6.38 8.35 14.12
CA VAL A 327 7.41 9.03 14.90
C VAL A 327 6.72 9.86 15.98
N ILE A 328 7.13 9.71 17.24
CA ILE A 328 6.54 10.42 18.37
C ILE A 328 7.66 11.03 19.22
N ALA A 329 7.61 12.34 19.44
CA ALA A 329 8.57 13.03 20.29
C ALA A 329 8.40 12.65 21.77
N THR A 330 9.53 12.46 22.43
CA THR A 330 9.68 12.32 23.88
C THR A 330 10.70 13.36 24.38
N GLU A 331 10.90 13.45 25.69
CA GLU A 331 11.97 14.30 26.26
C GLU A 331 13.38 13.79 25.89
N GLY A 332 13.52 12.50 25.60
CA GLY A 332 14.78 11.86 25.21
C GLY A 332 15.06 11.85 23.70
N GLY A 333 14.17 12.39 22.86
CA GLY A 333 14.31 12.40 21.40
C GLY A 333 13.06 11.88 20.71
N TRP A 334 13.22 10.89 19.83
CA TRP A 334 12.13 10.30 19.05
C TRP A 334 11.91 8.83 19.38
N ASN A 335 10.66 8.45 19.59
CA ASN A 335 10.22 7.06 19.52
C ASN A 335 9.80 6.74 18.09
N LEU A 336 10.39 5.68 17.53
CA LEU A 336 10.04 5.14 16.22
C LEU A 336 9.09 3.95 16.41
N TYR A 337 7.98 3.97 15.69
CA TYR A 337 7.00 2.90 15.59
C TYR A 337 6.91 2.42 14.14
N VAL A 338 6.75 1.12 13.93
CA VAL A 338 6.73 0.54 12.57
C VAL A 338 5.53 -0.38 12.34
N CYS A 339 5.17 -0.58 11.07
CA CYS A 339 4.25 -1.62 10.61
C CYS A 339 2.79 -1.45 11.08
N GLY A 340 2.33 -0.23 11.35
CA GLY A 340 0.92 0.07 11.61
C GLY A 340 0.06 0.11 10.34
N ASN A 341 -1.26 0.03 10.50
CA ASN A 341 -2.19 0.04 9.38
C ASN A 341 -3.55 0.68 9.73
N GLY A 342 -3.85 1.86 9.20
CA GLY A 342 -5.20 2.47 9.26
C GLY A 342 -6.14 2.02 8.13
N GLY A 343 -6.17 0.73 7.78
CA GLY A 343 -6.91 0.17 6.66
C GLY A 343 -8.07 -0.77 7.05
N MET A 344 -8.48 -1.65 6.12
CA MET A 344 -9.57 -2.63 6.30
C MET A 344 -9.39 -3.50 7.55
N LYS A 345 -8.15 -3.87 7.86
CA LYS A 345 -7.75 -4.52 9.11
C LYS A 345 -6.86 -3.55 9.90
N PRO A 346 -7.45 -2.71 10.79
CA PRO A 346 -6.67 -1.80 11.60
C PRO A 346 -5.63 -2.55 12.44
N ARG A 347 -4.41 -2.03 12.50
CA ARG A 347 -3.32 -2.57 13.31
C ARG A 347 -2.52 -1.42 13.88
N HIS A 348 -2.24 -1.45 15.18
CA HIS A 348 -1.32 -0.49 15.78
C HIS A 348 0.12 -0.81 15.37
N ALA A 349 0.92 0.22 15.16
CA ALA A 349 2.35 0.10 14.93
C ALA A 349 3.05 -0.33 16.23
N ASP A 350 4.11 -1.11 16.11
CA ASP A 350 4.88 -1.58 17.25
C ASP A 350 6.02 -0.62 17.56
N LEU A 351 6.32 -0.43 18.85
CA LEU A 351 7.46 0.39 19.28
C LEU A 351 8.77 -0.29 18.86
N PHE A 352 9.49 0.35 17.95
CA PHE A 352 10.70 -0.18 17.35
C PHE A 352 11.96 0.25 18.10
N ALA A 353 12.08 1.54 18.40
CA ALA A 353 13.19 2.10 19.16
C ALA A 353 12.78 3.42 19.85
N THR A 354 13.46 3.79 20.92
CA THR A 354 13.19 4.98 21.74
C THR A 354 14.38 5.92 21.78
N ASP A 355 14.12 7.16 22.17
CA ASP A 355 15.15 8.17 22.50
C ASP A 355 16.17 8.38 21.39
N LEU A 356 15.70 8.30 20.14
CA LEU A 356 16.52 8.47 18.95
C LEU A 356 16.80 9.95 18.69
N ASP A 357 18.03 10.25 18.32
CA ASP A 357 18.36 11.50 17.64
C ASP A 357 17.86 11.49 16.19
N ASP A 358 17.91 12.66 15.55
CA ASP A 358 17.47 12.87 14.17
C ASP A 358 18.19 12.03 13.11
N GLU A 359 19.49 11.76 13.29
CA GLU A 359 20.31 11.00 12.34
C GLU A 359 20.01 9.52 12.45
N THR A 360 20.03 8.98 13.68
CA THR A 360 19.73 7.59 13.97
C THR A 360 18.30 7.23 13.58
N LEU A 361 17.34 8.14 13.82
CA LEU A 361 15.95 7.97 13.38
C LEU A 361 15.86 7.75 11.86
N LEU A 362 16.52 8.59 11.06
CA LEU A 362 16.48 8.49 9.60
C LEU A 362 17.17 7.22 9.11
N LYS A 363 18.33 6.85 9.67
CA LYS A 363 19.01 5.59 9.33
C LYS A 363 18.12 4.37 9.58
N TYR A 364 17.43 4.32 10.72
CA TYR A 364 16.53 3.20 11.01
C TYR A 364 15.33 3.17 10.06
N ILE A 365 14.76 4.32 9.69
CA ILE A 365 13.69 4.38 8.69
C ILE A 365 14.22 3.91 7.32
N ASP A 366 15.40 4.35 6.89
CA ASP A 366 16.02 3.94 5.63
C ASP A 366 16.15 2.42 5.54
N ARG A 367 16.75 1.82 6.58
CA ARG A 367 16.97 0.37 6.69
C ARG A 367 15.66 -0.41 6.71
N VAL A 368 14.67 0.00 7.52
CA VAL A 368 13.35 -0.67 7.57
C VAL A 368 12.68 -0.62 6.20
N LEU A 369 12.67 0.54 5.55
CA LEU A 369 12.02 0.71 4.26
C LEU A 369 12.70 -0.11 3.16
N MET A 370 14.04 -0.09 3.09
CA MET A 370 14.77 -0.87 2.08
C MET A 370 14.69 -2.36 2.33
N PHE A 371 14.72 -2.80 3.59
CA PHE A 371 14.53 -4.20 3.94
C PHE A 371 13.13 -4.69 3.57
N TYR A 372 12.09 -3.88 3.85
CA TYR A 372 10.72 -4.14 3.40
C TYR A 372 10.61 -4.21 1.86
N VAL A 373 11.20 -3.24 1.16
CA VAL A 373 11.20 -3.20 -0.30
C VAL A 373 11.86 -4.43 -0.91
N LYS A 374 12.96 -4.91 -0.31
CA LYS A 374 13.74 -6.08 -0.72
C LYS A 374 12.99 -7.40 -0.47
N THR A 375 12.35 -7.56 0.68
CA THR A 375 11.88 -8.87 1.16
C THR A 375 10.38 -9.09 1.10
N ALA A 376 9.55 -8.04 1.08
CA ALA A 376 8.11 -8.23 1.10
C ALA A 376 7.57 -8.81 -0.21
N ASP A 377 6.44 -9.50 -0.14
CA ASP A 377 5.73 -10.03 -1.29
C ASP A 377 4.92 -8.93 -2.01
N ARG A 378 4.42 -9.25 -3.21
CA ARG A 378 3.66 -8.35 -4.06
C ARG A 378 2.40 -7.85 -3.36
N LEU A 379 2.21 -6.54 -3.37
CA LEU A 379 1.07 -5.87 -2.74
C LEU A 379 0.93 -6.16 -1.23
N GLN A 380 1.98 -6.65 -0.58
CA GLN A 380 1.98 -6.91 0.86
C GLN A 380 2.17 -5.59 1.64
N ARG A 381 1.33 -5.33 2.64
CA ARG A 381 1.50 -4.20 3.56
C ARG A 381 2.61 -4.47 4.56
N THR A 382 3.29 -3.43 5.04
CA THR A 382 4.33 -3.51 6.10
C THR A 382 3.85 -4.32 7.31
N SER A 383 2.62 -4.11 7.76
CA SER A 383 1.98 -4.89 8.83
C SER A 383 2.00 -6.39 8.57
N VAL A 384 1.54 -6.82 7.39
CA VAL A 384 1.44 -8.24 7.02
C VAL A 384 2.82 -8.83 6.75
N TRP A 385 3.74 -8.00 6.24
CA TRP A 385 5.13 -8.37 6.02
C TRP A 385 5.83 -8.66 7.34
N MET A 386 5.75 -7.76 8.32
CA MET A 386 6.38 -7.96 9.63
C MET A 386 5.81 -9.18 10.35
N ASP A 387 4.49 -9.40 10.28
CA ASP A 387 3.83 -10.59 10.84
C ASP A 387 4.24 -11.89 10.12
N SER A 388 4.81 -11.81 8.90
CA SER A 388 5.30 -12.96 8.13
C SER A 388 6.79 -13.26 8.34
N LEU A 389 7.54 -12.35 8.98
CA LEU A 389 8.94 -12.61 9.31
C LEU A 389 9.01 -13.56 10.51
N GLU A 390 9.85 -14.59 10.41
CA GLU A 390 10.16 -15.44 11.56
C GLU A 390 10.83 -14.58 12.64
N GLY A 391 10.28 -14.58 13.86
CA GLY A 391 10.71 -13.68 14.94
C GLY A 391 10.11 -12.26 14.89
N GLY A 392 9.37 -11.90 13.83
CA GLY A 392 8.59 -10.67 13.73
C GLY A 392 9.40 -9.39 13.98
N LEU A 393 8.94 -8.59 14.96
CA LEU A 393 9.58 -7.32 15.33
C LEU A 393 11.00 -7.49 15.87
N GLU A 394 11.25 -8.54 16.64
CA GLU A 394 12.57 -8.74 17.26
C GLU A 394 13.61 -9.09 16.21
N TYR A 395 13.26 -9.97 15.26
CA TYR A 395 14.11 -10.22 14.09
C TYR A 395 14.37 -8.94 13.29
N LEU A 396 13.34 -8.11 13.06
CA LEU A 396 13.52 -6.83 12.37
C LEU A 396 14.50 -5.91 13.11
N LYS A 397 14.45 -5.85 14.46
CA LYS A 397 15.43 -5.10 15.25
C LYS A 397 16.83 -5.68 15.13
N GLU A 398 16.99 -7.01 15.15
CA GLU A 398 18.31 -7.63 14.95
C GLU A 398 18.93 -7.25 13.60
N VAL A 399 18.14 -7.25 12.53
CA VAL A 399 18.61 -6.89 11.19
C VAL A 399 18.95 -5.40 11.09
N VAL A 400 18.09 -4.52 11.61
CA VAL A 400 18.17 -3.07 11.38
C VAL A 400 19.02 -2.34 12.42
N ILE A 401 19.01 -2.77 13.68
CA ILE A 401 19.72 -2.12 14.78
C ILE A 401 21.06 -2.81 15.02
N SER A 402 21.04 -4.14 15.16
CA SER A 402 22.25 -4.93 15.46
C SER A 402 23.04 -5.34 14.22
N ASP A 403 22.53 -5.03 13.02
CA ASP A 403 23.11 -5.40 11.73
C ASP A 403 23.48 -6.89 11.63
N SER A 404 22.60 -7.77 12.11
CA SER A 404 22.86 -9.21 12.22
C SER A 404 23.17 -9.90 10.88
N LEU A 405 22.78 -9.28 9.76
CA LEU A 405 23.03 -9.76 8.40
C LEU A 405 24.18 -9.01 7.70
N ALA A 406 24.79 -8.00 8.32
CA ALA A 406 25.81 -7.14 7.73
C ALA A 406 25.37 -6.50 6.39
N ILE A 407 24.15 -5.96 6.34
CA ILE A 407 23.55 -5.36 5.14
C ILE A 407 23.13 -3.89 5.33
N CYS A 408 23.25 -3.33 6.54
CA CYS A 408 22.75 -1.98 6.82
C CYS A 408 23.34 -0.91 5.90
N GLU A 409 24.64 -0.98 5.60
CA GLU A 409 25.30 -0.06 4.66
C GLU A 409 24.71 -0.17 3.24
N GLU A 410 24.53 -1.39 2.71
CA GLU A 410 23.88 -1.63 1.40
C GLU A 410 22.45 -1.06 1.35
N LEU A 411 21.71 -1.16 2.45
CA LEU A 411 20.36 -0.61 2.56
C LEU A 411 20.38 0.93 2.58
N GLU A 412 21.29 1.55 3.32
CA GLU A 412 21.44 3.01 3.35
C GLU A 412 21.87 3.56 1.98
N GLU A 413 22.88 2.96 1.34
CA GLU A 413 23.32 3.33 -0.01
C GLU A 413 22.19 3.24 -1.03
N GLN A 414 21.37 2.19 -0.94
CA GLN A 414 20.22 2.04 -1.82
C GLN A 414 19.18 3.15 -1.60
N MET A 415 18.90 3.50 -0.35
CA MET A 415 18.01 4.63 -0.06
C MET A 415 18.59 5.92 -0.61
N ASP A 416 19.88 6.19 -0.39
CA ASP A 416 20.55 7.39 -0.88
C ASP A 416 20.55 7.48 -2.41
N HIS A 417 20.65 6.36 -3.14
CA HIS A 417 20.42 6.34 -4.59
C HIS A 417 19.00 6.81 -4.95
N VAL A 418 17.97 6.31 -4.27
CA VAL A 418 16.57 6.72 -4.50
C VAL A 418 16.38 8.21 -4.20
N VAL A 419 16.94 8.71 -3.09
CA VAL A 419 16.88 10.13 -2.72
C VAL A 419 17.60 10.99 -3.75
N GLY A 420 18.82 10.59 -4.14
CA GLY A 420 19.69 11.34 -5.05
C GLY A 420 19.20 11.38 -6.50
N THR A 421 18.36 10.40 -6.90
CA THR A 421 17.80 10.31 -8.26
C THR A 421 16.34 10.75 -8.36
N PHE A 422 15.76 11.27 -7.27
CA PHE A 422 14.37 11.69 -7.27
C PHE A 422 14.07 12.73 -8.37
N GLN A 423 13.01 12.44 -9.13
CA GLN A 423 12.40 13.39 -10.06
C GLN A 423 10.89 13.41 -9.85
N CYS A 424 10.31 14.61 -9.92
CA CYS A 424 8.86 14.76 -9.92
C CYS A 424 8.30 14.26 -11.25
N GLU A 425 7.61 13.11 -11.24
CA GLU A 425 7.12 12.45 -12.45
C GLU A 425 6.28 13.38 -13.33
N TRP A 426 5.40 14.19 -12.73
CA TRP A 426 4.63 15.18 -13.49
C TRP A 426 5.47 16.30 -14.07
N LYS A 427 6.51 16.76 -13.36
CA LYS A 427 7.45 17.75 -13.90
C LYS A 427 8.23 17.19 -15.09
N THR A 428 8.63 15.93 -15.03
CA THR A 428 9.24 15.24 -16.17
C THR A 428 8.24 15.12 -17.33
N THR A 429 7.01 14.68 -17.06
CA THR A 429 5.94 14.52 -18.07
C THR A 429 5.61 15.81 -18.80
N VAL A 430 5.38 16.93 -18.10
CA VAL A 430 4.96 18.19 -18.73
C VAL A 430 6.05 18.82 -19.61
N ASN A 431 7.32 18.41 -19.41
CA ASN A 431 8.46 18.88 -20.19
C ASN A 431 8.86 17.90 -21.31
N ASP A 432 8.13 16.80 -21.51
CA ASP A 432 8.37 15.81 -22.57
C ASP A 432 7.17 15.72 -23.52
N GLU A 433 7.32 16.27 -24.73
CA GLU A 433 6.30 16.25 -25.78
C GLU A 433 5.86 14.83 -26.19
N LYS A 434 6.73 13.81 -26.05
CA LYS A 434 6.36 12.42 -26.34
C LYS A 434 5.51 11.85 -25.21
N ALA A 435 5.86 12.12 -23.96
CA ALA A 435 5.09 11.67 -22.80
C ALA A 435 3.68 12.28 -22.80
N LEU A 436 3.55 13.56 -23.19
CA LEU A 436 2.26 14.25 -23.31
C LEU A 436 1.27 13.58 -24.26
N LYS A 437 1.75 12.83 -25.28
CA LYS A 437 0.87 12.11 -26.22
C LYS A 437 0.08 10.98 -25.55
N THR A 438 0.52 10.51 -24.38
CA THR A 438 -0.17 9.49 -23.57
C THR A 438 -1.48 10.01 -22.96
N PHE A 439 -1.62 11.33 -22.83
CA PHE A 439 -2.73 11.99 -22.14
C PHE A 439 -3.84 12.47 -23.10
N ARG A 440 -4.07 11.74 -24.19
CA ARG A 440 -5.16 12.02 -25.14
C ARG A 440 -6.31 11.06 -24.91
N GLN A 441 -7.53 11.57 -24.94
CA GLN A 441 -8.73 10.76 -24.73
C GLN A 441 -9.05 9.87 -25.94
N PHE A 442 -8.96 10.44 -27.14
CA PHE A 442 -9.11 9.69 -28.38
C PHE A 442 -7.90 9.92 -29.30
N VAL A 443 -7.54 8.88 -30.06
CA VAL A 443 -6.42 8.97 -31.01
C VAL A 443 -6.81 9.76 -32.26
N ASN A 444 -8.09 9.74 -32.63
CA ASN A 444 -8.63 10.25 -33.90
C ASN A 444 -9.70 11.33 -33.74
N HIS A 445 -9.93 11.84 -32.52
CA HIS A 445 -11.03 12.76 -32.23
C HIS A 445 -10.66 13.72 -31.10
N ASP A 446 -11.00 14.99 -31.25
CA ASP A 446 -10.71 16.04 -30.26
C ASP A 446 -11.88 16.34 -29.31
N GLY A 447 -13.00 15.62 -29.44
CA GLY A 447 -14.17 15.80 -28.58
C GLY A 447 -14.00 15.21 -27.18
N GLN A 448 -14.92 15.61 -26.30
CA GLN A 448 -15.00 15.12 -24.93
C GLN A 448 -15.77 13.79 -24.87
N ASP A 449 -15.53 13.00 -23.83
CA ASP A 449 -16.34 11.80 -23.60
C ASP A 449 -17.71 12.18 -23.06
N GLU A 450 -18.73 12.04 -23.92
CA GLU A 450 -20.14 12.33 -23.62
C GLU A 450 -20.70 11.48 -22.47
N ASN A 451 -20.01 10.39 -22.08
CA ASN A 451 -20.42 9.56 -20.94
C ASN A 451 -19.98 10.11 -19.59
N VAL A 452 -19.08 11.11 -19.57
CA VAL A 452 -18.65 11.82 -18.37
C VAL A 452 -19.65 12.94 -18.07
N VAL A 453 -20.65 12.60 -17.27
CA VAL A 453 -21.72 13.52 -16.87
C VAL A 453 -21.64 13.77 -15.38
N PHE A 454 -21.64 15.05 -15.00
CA PHE A 454 -21.68 15.48 -13.62
C PHE A 454 -23.03 16.08 -13.26
N VAL A 455 -23.41 15.95 -12.00
CA VAL A 455 -24.51 16.69 -11.38
C VAL A 455 -24.01 17.41 -10.14
N GLU A 456 -24.71 18.47 -9.75
CA GLU A 456 -24.36 19.23 -8.55
C GLU A 456 -25.04 18.65 -7.31
N GLU A 457 -24.24 18.38 -6.27
CA GLU A 457 -24.74 17.97 -4.96
C GLU A 457 -23.86 18.59 -3.87
N ARG A 458 -24.49 19.24 -2.88
CA ARG A 458 -23.79 19.99 -1.81
C ARG A 458 -22.83 21.06 -2.36
N ASN A 459 -23.27 21.80 -3.37
CA ASN A 459 -22.52 22.89 -4.01
C ASN A 459 -21.19 22.44 -4.65
N GLN A 460 -21.08 21.17 -5.04
CA GLN A 460 -19.93 20.63 -5.77
C GLN A 460 -20.41 19.62 -6.80
N ILE A 461 -19.57 19.31 -7.78
CA ILE A 461 -19.88 18.24 -8.74
C ILE A 461 -19.75 16.86 -8.11
N ARG A 462 -20.53 15.91 -8.63
CA ARG A 462 -20.31 14.47 -8.48
C ARG A 462 -20.66 13.74 -9.78
N PRO A 463 -20.12 12.54 -10.02
CA PRO A 463 -20.55 11.75 -11.17
C PRO A 463 -22.05 11.46 -11.10
N ALA A 464 -22.74 11.65 -12.21
CA ALA A 464 -24.15 11.29 -12.36
C ALA A 464 -24.37 9.79 -12.16
N THR A 465 -25.49 9.40 -11.57
CA THR A 465 -25.94 7.99 -11.55
C THR A 465 -26.37 7.55 -12.95
N ASP A 466 -26.48 6.25 -13.19
CA ASP A 466 -26.90 5.73 -14.50
C ASP A 466 -28.30 6.25 -14.90
N GLU A 467 -29.21 6.40 -13.93
CA GLU A 467 -30.56 6.96 -14.13
C GLU A 467 -30.53 8.45 -14.49
N GLU A 468 -29.67 9.23 -13.82
CA GLU A 468 -29.45 10.64 -14.13
C GLU A 468 -28.84 10.82 -15.51
N LYS A 469 -27.88 9.96 -15.89
CA LYS A 469 -27.27 9.97 -17.24
C LYS A 469 -28.30 9.77 -18.34
N VAL A 470 -29.18 8.77 -18.22
CA VAL A 470 -30.25 8.53 -19.20
C VAL A 470 -31.11 9.79 -19.38
N THR A 471 -31.47 10.44 -18.28
CA THR A 471 -32.32 11.64 -18.32
C THR A 471 -31.59 12.86 -18.91
N LEU A 472 -30.32 13.05 -18.58
CA LEU A 472 -29.54 14.21 -18.99
C LEU A 472 -29.06 14.10 -20.43
N ILE A 473 -28.61 12.91 -20.85
CA ILE A 473 -28.18 12.65 -22.22
C ILE A 473 -29.37 12.70 -23.17
N ALA A 474 -30.53 12.12 -22.80
CA ALA A 474 -31.74 12.18 -23.64
C ALA A 474 -32.36 13.58 -23.77
N LYS A 475 -31.99 14.53 -22.91
CA LYS A 475 -32.37 15.95 -23.04
C LYS A 475 -31.37 16.77 -23.87
N ALA A 476 -30.17 16.25 -24.08
CA ALA A 476 -29.08 16.95 -24.79
C ALA A 476 -28.98 16.57 -26.28
N GLY A 477 -29.47 15.38 -26.66
CA GLY A 477 -29.72 14.99 -28.06
C GLY A 477 -31.11 15.37 -28.51
#